data_AF-A0A150WS37-F1
#
_entry.id   AF-A0A150WS37-F1
#
_cell.length_a   1.000
_cell.length_b   1.000
_cell.length_c   1.000
_cell.angle_alpha   90.00
_cell.angle_beta   90.00
_cell.angle_gamma   90.00
#
_symmetry.space_group_name_H-M   'P 1'
#
loop_
_entity.id
_entity.type
_entity.pdbx_description
1 polymer ?
#
loop_
_entity_poly.entity_id
_entity_poly.type
_entity_poly.pdbx_seq_one_letter_code
_entity_poly.pdbx_strand_id
1 'polypeptide(L)'
;MKTNHSAFRILISVLAILLAVNTAAAMSQKPPTQPTPTPSPSPTPKPSPSPSPSPTPSPGREPAAITGSITPKDFNVFNEVSYSVGSVVDTTYKSYRELLETRNIQQGHTTDSCDPTLDTRDRFADRISYAVELKMHPSKAQLGYVASYFNLNSDINTYLPNSLISHPLCSVSADSLKTTLSGKNIPTAATINKINTFTNKMNQYRREALAGDRQSYVKASKLWSKYMMCLSYMESLTTADTAKAKEIAQRVAPSDYRRPAGVNFYEDKLQPIESRLNIGLYQFTPDAGGNVQACIRAWNVLYPKCMISRSASQDEMIRILGSSMQTFNAFCAATKVTDMFSVQVNAKSAYNTHPANVNSNGSLKPAAERCVSPHMSVGRSYNHFGPFQNSSGFTLDNIISCTLNGEY
;
A
#
# COMPACT_ATOMS: atom_id res chain seq x y z
N MET A 1 13.60 32.59 47.56
CA MET A 1 12.86 33.72 46.99
C MET A 1 11.63 33.18 46.27
N LYS A 2 10.45 33.59 46.76
CA LYS A 2 9.12 33.73 46.11
C LYS A 2 8.86 32.89 44.83
N THR A 3 8.07 31.80 44.90
CA THR A 3 6.58 31.71 44.69
C THR A 3 6.14 32.08 43.26
N ASN A 4 5.19 31.44 42.57
CA ASN A 4 4.23 30.40 42.92
C ASN A 4 3.57 29.85 41.64
N HIS A 5 2.97 28.67 41.81
CA HIS A 5 1.95 28.02 40.99
C HIS A 5 0.63 28.79 40.82
N SER A 6 -0.22 28.21 39.97
CA SER A 6 -1.70 28.30 39.91
C SER A 6 -2.28 29.50 39.20
N ALA A 7 -3.50 29.48 38.67
CA ALA A 7 -4.46 28.47 38.21
C ALA A 7 -5.69 29.30 37.80
N PHE A 8 -6.36 28.91 36.72
CA PHE A 8 -7.81 28.91 36.53
C PHE A 8 -8.66 29.84 37.42
N ARG A 9 -9.33 30.87 36.85
CA ARG A 9 -10.72 31.28 37.18
C ARG A 9 -11.35 32.20 36.12
N ILE A 10 -12.64 31.96 35.94
CA ILE A 10 -13.67 32.55 35.06
C ILE A 10 -14.21 33.86 35.67
N LEU A 11 -14.54 34.90 34.87
CA LEU A 11 -15.72 35.77 35.08
C LEU A 11 -15.99 36.75 33.90
N ILE A 12 -17.10 36.47 33.20
CA ILE A 12 -18.21 37.33 32.72
C ILE A 12 -18.09 38.86 32.96
N SER A 13 -18.31 39.67 31.90
CA SER A 13 -19.00 40.98 31.96
C SER A 13 -19.55 41.40 30.59
N VAL A 14 -20.85 41.70 30.57
CA VAL A 14 -21.69 42.16 29.45
C VAL A 14 -21.72 43.69 29.45
N LEU A 15 -21.64 44.34 28.28
CA LEU A 15 -22.32 45.63 28.08
C LEU A 15 -22.64 45.90 26.59
N ALA A 16 -23.89 46.29 26.37
CA ALA A 16 -24.57 46.45 25.08
C ALA A 16 -24.59 47.91 24.62
N ILE A 17 -24.65 48.15 23.30
CA ILE A 17 -25.29 49.33 22.71
C ILE A 17 -26.07 48.91 21.46
N LEU A 18 -27.40 49.06 21.55
CA LEU A 18 -28.41 48.98 20.49
C LEU A 18 -28.46 50.28 19.69
N LEU A 19 -28.86 50.20 18.42
CA LEU A 19 -29.77 51.20 17.80
C LEU A 19 -30.50 50.57 16.61
N ALA A 20 -31.81 50.45 16.77
CA ALA A 20 -32.78 50.07 15.76
C ALA A 20 -33.60 51.31 15.38
N VAL A 21 -33.92 51.47 14.10
CA VAL A 21 -35.04 52.32 13.65
C VAL A 21 -35.75 51.62 12.50
N ASN A 22 -37.04 51.34 12.71
CA ASN A 22 -37.98 50.84 11.74
C ASN A 22 -39.25 51.67 11.95
N THR A 23 -39.76 52.34 10.92
CA THR A 23 -41.10 52.97 10.95
C THR A 23 -41.81 52.84 9.61
N ALA A 24 -43.09 52.53 9.70
CA ALA A 24 -44.03 52.27 8.61
C ALA A 24 -45.09 53.38 8.51
N ALA A 25 -45.67 53.56 7.32
CA ALA A 25 -47.01 54.11 7.04
C ALA A 25 -47.35 53.72 5.57
N ALA A 26 -48.35 52.92 5.21
CA ALA A 26 -49.81 52.93 5.41
C ALA A 26 -50.61 53.73 4.36
N MET A 27 -51.35 52.96 3.53
CA MET A 27 -52.65 53.19 2.88
C MET A 27 -52.82 54.10 1.64
N SER A 28 -53.30 53.51 0.54
CA SER A 28 -54.63 53.83 -0.05
C SER A 28 -55.02 52.87 -1.20
N GLN A 29 -56.28 52.41 -1.16
CA GLN A 29 -56.96 51.57 -2.15
C GLN A 29 -57.66 52.41 -3.24
N LYS A 30 -57.85 51.85 -4.44
CA LYS A 30 -58.78 52.34 -5.49
C LYS A 30 -59.40 51.13 -6.26
N PRO A 31 -60.68 51.20 -6.71
CA PRO A 31 -61.60 50.04 -6.80
C PRO A 31 -61.61 49.31 -8.18
N PRO A 32 -62.38 48.21 -8.35
CA PRO A 32 -62.06 47.11 -9.26
C PRO A 32 -62.62 47.32 -10.67
N THR A 33 -61.90 46.80 -11.67
CA THR A 33 -62.38 46.62 -13.05
C THR A 33 -62.41 45.15 -13.43
N GLN A 34 -63.57 44.78 -13.96
CA GLN A 34 -64.09 43.52 -14.49
C GLN A 34 -63.11 42.64 -15.31
N PRO A 35 -63.18 41.29 -15.20
CA PRO A 35 -62.28 40.39 -15.89
C PRO A 35 -62.69 40.16 -17.36
N THR A 36 -61.70 40.23 -18.25
CA THR A 36 -61.77 39.75 -19.64
C THR A 36 -61.39 38.26 -19.66
N PRO A 37 -62.12 37.37 -20.35
CA PRO A 37 -61.76 35.95 -20.41
C PRO A 37 -60.50 35.74 -21.26
N THR A 38 -59.39 35.34 -20.62
CA THR A 38 -58.17 34.88 -21.29
C THR A 38 -58.34 33.42 -21.73
N PRO A 39 -57.96 33.06 -22.98
CA PRO A 39 -58.15 31.72 -23.51
C PRO A 39 -57.35 30.66 -22.76
N SER A 40 -57.97 29.50 -22.59
CA SER A 40 -57.42 28.29 -21.97
C SER A 40 -56.08 27.89 -22.61
N PRO A 41 -54.99 27.71 -21.84
CA PRO A 41 -53.74 27.18 -22.39
C PRO A 41 -53.92 25.70 -22.77
N SER A 42 -53.53 25.39 -24.00
CA SER A 42 -53.45 24.04 -24.55
C SER A 42 -52.58 23.12 -23.67
N PRO A 43 -52.96 21.85 -23.42
CA PRO A 43 -52.22 20.95 -22.56
C PRO A 43 -50.81 20.70 -23.11
N THR A 44 -49.81 21.03 -22.31
CA THR A 44 -48.40 20.71 -22.55
C THR A 44 -48.22 19.18 -22.56
N PRO A 45 -47.61 18.58 -23.58
CA PRO A 45 -47.38 17.15 -23.63
C PRO A 45 -46.46 16.72 -22.48
N LYS A 46 -46.94 15.73 -21.71
CA LYS A 46 -46.23 15.12 -20.60
C LYS A 46 -44.89 14.54 -21.10
N PRO A 47 -43.75 14.85 -20.49
CA PRO A 47 -42.47 14.30 -20.92
C PRO A 47 -42.52 12.77 -20.82
N SER A 48 -42.14 12.12 -21.91
CA SER A 48 -41.97 10.67 -21.98
C SER A 48 -40.99 10.24 -20.89
N PRO A 49 -41.29 9.20 -20.09
CA PRO A 49 -40.35 8.70 -19.09
C PRO A 49 -39.04 8.32 -19.79
N SER A 50 -37.94 8.90 -19.32
CA SER A 50 -36.60 8.49 -19.71
C SER A 50 -36.46 6.99 -19.47
N PRO A 51 -35.92 6.21 -20.42
CA PRO A 51 -35.70 4.79 -20.21
C PRO A 51 -34.86 4.61 -18.94
N SER A 52 -35.35 3.75 -18.04
CA SER A 52 -34.63 3.34 -16.86
C SER A 52 -33.25 2.83 -17.28
N PRO A 53 -32.15 3.26 -16.64
CA PRO A 53 -30.83 2.72 -16.94
C PRO A 53 -30.90 1.19 -16.81
N SER A 54 -30.41 0.51 -17.85
CA SER A 54 -30.26 -0.95 -17.84
C SER A 54 -29.48 -1.33 -16.58
N PRO A 55 -29.93 -2.33 -15.79
CA PRO A 55 -29.21 -2.75 -14.61
C PRO A 55 -27.78 -3.11 -15.00
N THR A 56 -26.81 -2.48 -14.33
CA THR A 56 -25.39 -2.85 -14.43
C THR A 56 -25.31 -4.35 -14.10
N PRO A 57 -24.73 -5.19 -14.98
CA PRO A 57 -24.64 -6.62 -14.70
C PRO A 57 -24.01 -6.83 -13.33
N SER A 58 -24.65 -7.67 -12.51
CA SER A 58 -24.11 -8.07 -11.22
C SER A 58 -22.67 -8.53 -11.42
N PRO A 59 -21.69 -8.05 -10.64
CA PRO A 59 -20.31 -8.47 -10.79
C PRO A 59 -20.27 -9.99 -10.77
N GLY A 60 -19.85 -10.60 -11.89
CA GLY A 60 -19.66 -12.04 -11.95
C GLY A 60 -18.73 -12.49 -10.82
N ARG A 61 -18.89 -13.74 -10.35
CA ARG A 61 -18.00 -14.34 -9.36
C ARG A 61 -16.55 -14.14 -9.80
N GLU A 62 -15.69 -13.62 -8.92
CA GLU A 62 -14.27 -13.45 -9.25
C GLU A 62 -13.67 -14.80 -9.70
N PRO A 63 -12.89 -14.83 -10.80
CA PRO A 63 -12.22 -16.04 -11.23
C PRO A 63 -11.34 -16.60 -10.12
N ALA A 64 -11.31 -17.93 -9.97
CA ALA A 64 -10.46 -18.64 -9.02
C ALA A 64 -8.97 -18.30 -9.20
N ALA A 65 -8.16 -18.66 -8.20
CA ALA A 65 -6.74 -18.41 -8.22
C ALA A 65 -6.01 -19.10 -9.39
N ILE A 66 -4.94 -18.46 -9.86
CA ILE A 66 -4.02 -19.04 -10.84
C ILE A 66 -2.68 -19.43 -10.19
N THR A 67 -2.06 -20.47 -10.72
CA THR A 67 -0.74 -20.97 -10.26
C THR A 67 0.37 -20.80 -11.28
N GLY A 68 0.04 -20.44 -12.52
CA GLY A 68 0.99 -20.13 -13.59
C GLY A 68 1.19 -18.63 -13.78
N SER A 69 2.29 -18.24 -14.44
CA SER A 69 2.48 -16.86 -14.88
C SER A 69 1.49 -16.49 -15.98
N ILE A 70 1.00 -15.25 -15.93
CA ILE A 70 0.21 -14.60 -16.98
C ILE A 70 0.92 -13.38 -17.54
N THR A 71 2.23 -13.26 -17.32
CA THR A 71 3.03 -12.15 -17.84
C THR A 71 3.05 -12.22 -19.37
N PRO A 72 2.64 -11.15 -20.07
CA PRO A 72 2.72 -11.10 -21.52
C PRO A 72 4.16 -11.29 -22.01
N LYS A 73 4.33 -12.03 -23.12
CA LYS A 73 5.67 -12.41 -23.64
C LYS A 73 6.56 -11.20 -23.99
N ASP A 74 5.95 -10.10 -24.38
CA ASP A 74 6.58 -8.85 -24.80
C ASP A 74 6.54 -7.76 -23.71
N PHE A 75 6.12 -8.10 -22.49
CA PHE A 75 6.06 -7.15 -21.40
C PHE A 75 7.47 -6.69 -21.00
N ASN A 76 7.66 -5.38 -20.92
CA ASN A 76 8.90 -4.78 -20.43
C ASN A 76 8.60 -3.80 -19.30
N VAL A 77 8.88 -4.22 -18.07
CA VAL A 77 8.55 -3.43 -16.88
C VAL A 77 9.24 -2.06 -16.87
N PHE A 78 10.46 -1.94 -17.39
CA PHE A 78 11.23 -0.69 -17.34
C PHE A 78 10.64 0.37 -18.27
N ASN A 79 10.24 -0.04 -19.48
CA ASN A 79 9.67 0.85 -20.48
C ASN A 79 8.19 1.15 -20.20
N GLU A 80 7.43 0.15 -19.80
CA GLU A 80 5.98 0.27 -19.68
C GLU A 80 5.52 0.77 -18.33
N VAL A 81 6.30 0.52 -17.26
CA VAL A 81 5.86 0.77 -15.88
C VAL A 81 6.80 1.71 -15.16
N SER A 82 8.09 1.39 -15.09
CA SER A 82 9.00 2.03 -14.13
C SER A 82 9.09 3.55 -14.30
N TYR A 83 9.42 4.01 -15.51
CA TYR A 83 9.60 5.45 -15.75
C TYR A 83 8.30 6.24 -15.62
N SER A 84 7.22 5.76 -16.23
CA SER A 84 5.92 6.45 -16.24
C SER A 84 5.34 6.57 -14.82
N VAL A 85 5.37 5.48 -14.06
CA VAL A 85 4.88 5.48 -12.67
C VAL A 85 5.81 6.29 -11.77
N GLY A 86 7.13 6.11 -11.90
CA GLY A 86 8.12 6.87 -11.13
C GLY A 86 7.96 8.37 -11.33
N SER A 87 7.74 8.83 -12.57
CA SER A 87 7.51 10.24 -12.91
C SER A 87 6.26 10.81 -12.23
N VAL A 88 5.14 10.08 -12.24
CA VAL A 88 3.89 10.49 -11.58
C VAL A 88 4.08 10.61 -10.07
N VAL A 89 4.77 9.63 -9.45
CA VAL A 89 5.01 9.65 -8.00
C VAL A 89 5.99 10.75 -7.62
N ASP A 90 7.11 10.92 -8.33
CA ASP A 90 8.06 12.01 -8.10
C ASP A 90 7.43 13.39 -8.28
N THR A 91 6.48 13.53 -9.21
CA THR A 91 5.71 14.78 -9.35
C THR A 91 4.86 15.07 -8.11
N THR A 92 4.30 14.03 -7.50
CA THR A 92 3.57 14.15 -6.22
C THR A 92 4.52 14.57 -5.08
N TYR A 93 5.75 14.06 -5.07
CA TYR A 93 6.80 14.35 -4.09
C TYR A 93 7.91 15.27 -4.64
N LYS A 94 7.53 16.31 -5.39
CA LYS A 94 8.44 17.16 -6.19
C LYS A 94 9.61 17.82 -5.44
N SER A 95 9.51 17.93 -4.11
CA SER A 95 10.59 18.47 -3.27
C SER A 95 11.72 17.48 -3.02
N TYR A 96 11.51 16.19 -3.29
CA TYR A 96 12.44 15.09 -3.04
C TYR A 96 12.92 14.46 -4.35
N ARG A 97 11.99 13.95 -5.20
CA ARG A 97 12.26 13.39 -6.55
C ARG A 97 13.29 12.26 -6.62
N GLU A 98 13.29 11.41 -5.62
CA GLU A 98 14.25 10.33 -5.43
C GLU A 98 14.05 9.11 -6.37
N LEU A 99 12.87 8.89 -6.97
CA LEU A 99 12.64 7.62 -7.68
C LEU A 99 13.39 7.53 -9.01
N LEU A 100 13.45 8.63 -9.74
CA LEU A 100 14.07 8.70 -11.07
C LEU A 100 15.52 9.20 -11.06
N GLU A 101 16.08 9.56 -9.89
CA GLU A 101 17.50 9.87 -9.80
C GLU A 101 18.38 8.65 -10.09
N THR A 102 19.42 8.87 -10.89
CA THR A 102 20.47 7.88 -11.14
C THR A 102 21.34 7.73 -9.89
N ARG A 103 21.51 6.48 -9.44
CA ARG A 103 22.21 6.13 -8.22
C ARG A 103 23.68 5.77 -8.47
N ASN A 104 24.50 5.89 -7.43
CA ASN A 104 25.94 5.64 -7.50
C ASN A 104 26.25 4.13 -7.45
N ILE A 105 26.63 3.55 -8.59
CA ILE A 105 26.95 2.12 -8.71
C ILE A 105 28.16 1.73 -7.84
N GLN A 106 29.11 2.63 -7.61
CA GLN A 106 30.30 2.34 -6.78
C GLN A 106 29.96 2.16 -5.28
N GLN A 107 28.77 2.58 -4.85
CA GLN A 107 28.25 2.34 -3.50
C GLN A 107 27.20 1.21 -3.46
N GLY A 108 27.14 0.38 -4.51
CA GLY A 108 26.29 -0.80 -4.57
C GLY A 108 26.83 -1.97 -3.75
N HIS A 109 25.99 -2.98 -3.58
CA HIS A 109 26.38 -4.29 -3.04
C HIS A 109 26.27 -5.35 -4.14
N THR A 110 26.92 -6.51 -4.00
CA THR A 110 26.83 -7.59 -5.00
C THR A 110 25.39 -8.04 -5.24
N THR A 111 24.52 -7.91 -4.24
CA THR A 111 23.07 -8.16 -4.36
C THR A 111 22.35 -7.25 -5.35
N ASP A 112 22.93 -6.12 -5.73
CA ASP A 112 22.36 -5.22 -6.74
C ASP A 112 22.60 -5.69 -8.18
N SER A 113 23.50 -6.66 -8.37
CA SER A 113 23.89 -7.19 -9.68
C SER A 113 23.70 -8.71 -9.79
N CYS A 114 22.85 -9.29 -8.94
CA CYS A 114 22.52 -10.72 -9.04
C CYS A 114 21.75 -11.06 -10.33
N ASP A 115 21.07 -10.07 -10.91
CA ASP A 115 20.28 -10.21 -12.12
C ASP A 115 20.81 -9.28 -13.22
N PRO A 116 21.33 -9.83 -14.34
CA PRO A 116 21.87 -9.02 -15.43
C PRO A 116 20.86 -8.06 -16.07
N THR A 117 19.56 -8.32 -15.94
CA THR A 117 18.52 -7.39 -16.44
C THR A 117 18.57 -6.02 -15.73
N LEU A 118 19.23 -5.95 -14.58
CA LEU A 118 19.37 -4.76 -13.76
C LEU A 118 20.70 -4.02 -13.91
N ASP A 119 21.66 -4.52 -14.69
CA ASP A 119 23.03 -3.95 -14.76
C ASP A 119 23.07 -2.47 -15.18
N THR A 120 22.07 -2.03 -15.95
CA THR A 120 21.94 -0.65 -16.44
C THR A 120 20.75 0.10 -15.83
N ARG A 121 20.17 -0.45 -14.75
CA ARG A 121 18.95 0.04 -14.12
C ARG A 121 19.28 0.69 -12.79
N ASP A 122 19.77 1.92 -12.85
CA ASP A 122 20.36 2.62 -11.71
C ASP A 122 19.38 3.51 -10.94
N ARG A 123 18.06 3.33 -11.10
CA ARG A 123 17.03 4.14 -10.45
C ARG A 123 16.23 3.31 -9.46
N PHE A 124 15.78 3.91 -8.36
CA PHE A 124 14.88 3.21 -7.41
C PHE A 124 13.56 2.80 -8.07
N ALA A 125 13.05 3.61 -9.00
CA ALA A 125 11.87 3.25 -9.77
C ALA A 125 12.04 1.91 -10.50
N ASP A 126 13.23 1.64 -11.06
CA ASP A 126 13.47 0.39 -11.80
C ASP A 126 13.50 -0.81 -10.85
N ARG A 127 14.18 -0.65 -9.70
CA ARG A 127 14.32 -1.71 -8.68
C ARG A 127 12.98 -2.07 -8.05
N ILE A 128 12.14 -1.08 -7.75
CA ILE A 128 10.80 -1.29 -7.18
C ILE A 128 9.90 -1.97 -8.20
N SER A 129 9.86 -1.48 -9.45
CA SER A 129 9.00 -2.08 -10.48
C SER A 129 9.43 -3.49 -10.85
N TYR A 130 10.74 -3.77 -10.94
CA TYR A 130 11.24 -5.13 -11.16
C TYR A 130 10.89 -6.08 -10.01
N ALA A 131 11.03 -5.63 -8.77
CA ALA A 131 10.59 -6.40 -7.60
C ALA A 131 9.08 -6.70 -7.64
N VAL A 132 8.25 -5.74 -8.08
CA VAL A 132 6.81 -5.97 -8.28
C VAL A 132 6.58 -6.99 -9.38
N GLU A 133 7.25 -6.88 -10.53
CA GLU A 133 7.15 -7.86 -11.62
C GLU A 133 7.47 -9.27 -11.13
N LEU A 134 8.59 -9.48 -10.45
CA LEU A 134 8.95 -10.77 -9.85
C LEU A 134 7.84 -11.34 -8.95
N LYS A 135 7.09 -10.47 -8.27
CA LYS A 135 5.97 -10.84 -7.39
C LYS A 135 4.61 -10.83 -8.06
N MET A 136 4.51 -10.51 -9.35
CA MET A 136 3.35 -10.81 -10.18
C MET A 136 3.33 -12.30 -10.60
N HIS A 137 4.48 -12.97 -10.59
CA HIS A 137 4.59 -14.41 -10.84
C HIS A 137 4.21 -15.25 -9.61
N PRO A 138 3.27 -16.21 -9.71
CA PRO A 138 2.94 -17.10 -8.61
C PRO A 138 4.15 -17.89 -8.12
N SER A 139 4.38 -17.86 -6.82
CA SER A 139 5.44 -18.63 -6.17
C SER A 139 5.01 -19.11 -4.79
N LYS A 140 5.71 -20.13 -4.26
CA LYS A 140 5.45 -20.64 -2.90
C LYS A 140 6.26 -19.82 -1.91
N ALA A 141 5.57 -19.16 -0.98
CA ALA A 141 6.19 -18.41 0.09
C ALA A 141 7.09 -19.29 0.97
N GLN A 142 8.24 -18.76 1.38
CA GLN A 142 9.24 -19.50 2.15
C GLN A 142 9.00 -19.41 3.66
N LEU A 143 7.75 -19.64 4.07
CA LEU A 143 7.26 -19.42 5.44
C LEU A 143 7.21 -20.68 6.32
N GLY A 144 7.67 -21.84 5.82
CA GLY A 144 7.62 -23.11 6.56
C GLY A 144 8.29 -23.05 7.95
N TYR A 145 9.31 -22.21 8.10
CA TYR A 145 10.04 -22.01 9.35
C TYR A 145 9.26 -21.23 10.42
N VAL A 146 8.21 -20.49 10.03
CA VAL A 146 7.28 -19.76 10.93
C VAL A 146 5.86 -20.34 10.87
N ALA A 147 5.70 -21.56 10.35
CA ALA A 147 4.40 -22.12 10.06
C ALA A 147 3.49 -22.22 11.30
N SER A 148 4.05 -22.59 12.45
CA SER A 148 3.30 -22.68 13.72
C SER A 148 2.69 -21.35 14.16
N TYR A 149 3.38 -20.23 13.91
CA TYR A 149 2.92 -18.90 14.31
C TYR A 149 1.71 -18.43 13.48
N PHE A 150 1.60 -18.89 12.22
CA PHE A 150 0.55 -18.48 11.28
C PHE A 150 -0.45 -19.59 10.92
N ASN A 151 -0.47 -20.70 11.66
CA ASN A 151 -1.33 -21.86 11.37
C ASN A 151 -1.16 -22.42 9.95
N LEU A 152 0.08 -22.43 9.45
CA LEU A 152 0.45 -22.99 8.15
C LEU A 152 0.96 -24.43 8.29
N ASN A 153 1.13 -25.11 7.17
CA ASN A 153 1.93 -26.33 7.11
C ASN A 153 3.42 -25.96 7.12
N SER A 154 4.27 -26.72 7.82
CA SER A 154 5.73 -26.51 7.77
C SER A 154 6.33 -26.95 6.44
N ASP A 155 5.73 -27.92 5.75
CA ASP A 155 6.09 -28.29 4.38
C ASP A 155 5.50 -27.29 3.39
N ILE A 156 6.37 -26.41 2.89
CA ILE A 156 6.03 -25.39 1.89
C ILE A 156 5.51 -26.00 0.58
N ASN A 157 5.80 -27.27 0.28
CA ASN A 157 5.32 -27.90 -0.94
C ASN A 157 3.80 -28.05 -0.97
N THR A 158 3.15 -28.05 0.20
CA THR A 158 1.69 -28.08 0.33
C THR A 158 1.02 -26.73 0.04
N TYR A 159 1.80 -25.65 -0.09
CA TYR A 159 1.24 -24.31 -0.31
C TYR A 159 0.73 -24.17 -1.73
N LEU A 160 -0.46 -23.58 -1.87
CA LEU A 160 -0.91 -23.00 -3.11
C LEU A 160 -0.03 -21.77 -3.41
N PRO A 161 0.64 -21.71 -4.59
CA PRO A 161 1.40 -20.55 -4.99
C PRO A 161 0.54 -19.29 -5.04
N ASN A 162 1.12 -18.14 -4.71
CA ASN A 162 0.43 -16.87 -4.78
C ASN A 162 1.32 -15.77 -5.36
N SER A 163 0.69 -14.69 -5.81
CA SER A 163 1.34 -13.50 -6.35
C SER A 163 0.47 -12.26 -6.10
N LEU A 164 0.95 -11.11 -6.54
CA LEU A 164 0.22 -9.83 -6.50
C LEU A 164 -1.02 -9.80 -7.41
N ILE A 165 -1.17 -10.75 -8.34
CA ILE A 165 -2.31 -10.85 -9.26
C ILE A 165 -3.03 -12.20 -9.20
N SER A 166 -2.48 -13.19 -8.49
CA SER A 166 -3.01 -14.56 -8.58
C SER A 166 -4.37 -14.75 -7.93
N HIS A 167 -4.69 -14.01 -6.86
CA HIS A 167 -5.98 -14.04 -6.16
C HIS A 167 -6.66 -12.67 -6.27
N PRO A 168 -8.01 -12.60 -6.21
CA PRO A 168 -8.70 -11.33 -6.06
C PRO A 168 -8.34 -10.68 -4.71
N LEU A 169 -8.33 -9.36 -4.67
CA LEU A 169 -8.27 -8.60 -3.44
C LEU A 169 -9.63 -8.59 -2.74
N CYS A 170 -9.64 -8.69 -1.41
CA CYS A 170 -10.86 -8.59 -0.63
C CYS A 170 -11.35 -7.13 -0.58
N SER A 171 -12.62 -6.90 -0.86
CA SER A 171 -13.28 -5.65 -0.47
C SER A 171 -13.35 -5.57 1.05
N VAL A 172 -13.20 -4.36 1.57
CA VAL A 172 -13.14 -4.10 3.01
C VAL A 172 -14.28 -3.21 3.48
N SER A 173 -14.70 -3.41 4.72
CA SER A 173 -15.63 -2.56 5.44
C SER A 173 -15.04 -2.17 6.80
N ALA A 174 -15.69 -1.25 7.51
CA ALA A 174 -15.28 -0.93 8.88
C ALA A 174 -15.27 -2.19 9.77
N ASP A 175 -16.24 -3.10 9.59
CA ASP A 175 -16.32 -4.35 10.37
C ASP A 175 -15.25 -5.37 9.97
N SER A 176 -14.99 -5.52 8.66
CA SER A 176 -13.95 -6.44 8.22
C SER A 176 -12.56 -5.96 8.67
N LEU A 177 -12.31 -4.65 8.63
CA LEU A 177 -11.09 -4.03 9.14
C LEU A 177 -11.02 -4.06 10.68
N LYS A 178 -12.14 -3.89 11.38
CA LYS A 178 -12.18 -4.09 12.84
C LYS A 178 -11.70 -5.49 13.21
N THR A 179 -12.04 -6.48 12.38
CA THR A 179 -11.52 -7.83 12.54
C THR A 179 -10.04 -7.88 12.17
N THR A 180 -9.68 -7.59 10.93
CA THR A 180 -8.31 -7.81 10.43
C THR A 180 -7.26 -6.93 11.08
N LEU A 181 -7.62 -5.77 11.63
CA LEU A 181 -6.73 -4.85 12.35
C LEU A 181 -6.83 -4.97 13.88
N SER A 182 -7.49 -6.02 14.39
CA SER A 182 -7.65 -6.27 15.83
C SER A 182 -8.28 -5.09 16.58
N GLY A 183 -9.23 -4.40 15.95
CA GLY A 183 -9.97 -3.27 16.51
C GLY A 183 -9.18 -1.96 16.64
N LYS A 184 -7.93 -1.90 16.15
CA LYS A 184 -7.06 -0.73 16.30
C LYS A 184 -6.99 0.08 15.00
N ASN A 185 -6.91 1.41 15.14
CA ASN A 185 -6.60 2.34 14.06
C ASN A 185 -7.50 2.21 12.80
N ILE A 186 -8.78 1.87 12.98
CA ILE A 186 -9.69 1.65 11.87
C ILE A 186 -9.80 2.92 11.01
N PRO A 187 -9.51 2.85 9.70
CA PRO A 187 -9.55 4.02 8.83
C PRO A 187 -10.94 4.65 8.73
N THR A 188 -10.98 5.92 8.35
CA THR A 188 -12.25 6.63 8.09
C THR A 188 -12.99 6.02 6.90
N ALA A 189 -14.29 6.30 6.78
CA ALA A 189 -15.09 5.87 5.63
C ALA A 189 -14.51 6.37 4.29
N ALA A 190 -13.95 7.58 4.25
CA ALA A 190 -13.30 8.11 3.05
C ALA A 190 -12.07 7.29 2.65
N THR A 191 -11.23 6.91 3.62
CA THR A 191 -10.07 6.04 3.38
C THR A 191 -10.51 4.64 2.96
N ILE A 192 -11.55 4.07 3.59
CA ILE A 192 -12.13 2.78 3.21
C ILE A 192 -12.61 2.79 1.75
N ASN A 193 -13.25 3.88 1.31
CA ASN A 193 -13.67 4.03 -0.09
C ASN A 193 -12.48 4.05 -1.06
N LYS A 194 -11.36 4.70 -0.69
CA LYS A 194 -10.13 4.67 -1.49
C LYS A 194 -9.53 3.26 -1.55
N ILE A 195 -9.49 2.54 -0.43
CA ILE A 195 -9.02 1.14 -0.40
C ILE A 195 -9.89 0.28 -1.33
N ASN A 196 -11.21 0.39 -1.24
CA ASN A 196 -12.11 -0.35 -2.12
C ASN A 196 -11.99 0.07 -3.59
N THR A 197 -11.65 1.33 -3.88
CA THR A 197 -11.35 1.78 -5.24
C THR A 197 -10.10 1.10 -5.79
N PHE A 198 -9.04 1.01 -5.00
CA PHE A 198 -7.84 0.24 -5.36
C PHE A 198 -8.16 -1.23 -5.58
N THR A 199 -8.88 -1.86 -4.64
CA THR A 199 -9.33 -3.25 -4.73
C THR A 199 -10.13 -3.51 -6.00
N ASN A 200 -11.10 -2.66 -6.31
CA ASN A 200 -11.96 -2.82 -7.48
C ASN A 200 -11.17 -2.68 -8.79
N LYS A 201 -10.23 -1.71 -8.87
CA LYS A 201 -9.34 -1.57 -10.03
C LYS A 201 -8.45 -2.79 -10.20
N MET A 202 -7.78 -3.25 -9.13
CA MET A 202 -6.92 -4.44 -9.19
C MET A 202 -7.69 -5.68 -9.62
N ASN A 203 -8.89 -5.89 -9.06
CA ASN A 203 -9.73 -7.04 -9.39
C ASN A 203 -10.23 -6.98 -10.83
N GLN A 204 -10.60 -5.80 -11.32
CA GLN A 204 -10.94 -5.59 -12.73
C GLN A 204 -9.75 -5.93 -13.64
N TYR A 205 -8.59 -5.32 -13.39
CA TYR A 205 -7.39 -5.57 -14.18
C TYR A 205 -6.97 -7.03 -14.17
N ARG A 206 -7.11 -7.69 -13.02
CA ARG A 206 -6.90 -9.14 -12.88
C ARG A 206 -7.84 -9.92 -13.78
N ARG A 207 -9.16 -9.67 -13.73
CA ARG A 207 -10.14 -10.41 -14.56
C ARG A 207 -9.83 -10.29 -16.05
N GLU A 208 -9.55 -9.07 -16.50
CA GLU A 208 -9.26 -8.77 -17.90
C GLU A 208 -7.91 -9.39 -18.33
N ALA A 209 -6.87 -9.30 -17.49
CA ALA A 209 -5.58 -9.95 -17.76
C ALA A 209 -5.70 -11.48 -17.85
N LEU A 210 -6.53 -12.10 -16.99
CA LEU A 210 -6.83 -13.53 -17.06
C LEU A 210 -7.59 -13.92 -18.33
N ALA A 211 -8.37 -13.00 -18.89
CA ALA A 211 -9.02 -13.17 -20.19
C ALA A 211 -8.07 -12.93 -21.38
N GLY A 212 -6.79 -12.65 -21.13
CA GLY A 212 -5.77 -12.42 -22.15
C GLY A 212 -5.52 -10.94 -22.49
N ASP A 213 -6.14 -9.99 -21.79
CA ASP A 213 -5.87 -8.56 -22.03
C ASP A 213 -4.50 -8.14 -21.46
N ARG A 214 -3.54 -7.98 -22.37
CA ARG A 214 -2.20 -7.46 -22.08
C ARG A 214 -2.22 -6.12 -21.37
N GLN A 215 -3.09 -5.19 -21.79
CA GLN A 215 -3.09 -3.84 -21.24
C GLN A 215 -3.54 -3.83 -19.78
N SER A 216 -4.47 -4.71 -19.41
CA SER A 216 -4.88 -4.85 -18.03
C SER A 216 -3.81 -5.52 -17.15
N TYR A 217 -2.97 -6.40 -17.69
CA TYR A 217 -1.76 -6.84 -16.97
C TYR A 217 -0.82 -5.65 -16.69
N VAL A 218 -0.56 -4.80 -17.68
CA VAL A 218 0.26 -3.59 -17.52
C VAL A 218 -0.33 -2.67 -16.46
N LYS A 219 -1.65 -2.42 -16.50
CA LYS A 219 -2.34 -1.58 -15.51
C LYS A 219 -2.25 -2.15 -14.08
N ALA A 220 -2.35 -3.46 -13.91
CA ALA A 220 -2.14 -4.11 -12.62
C ALA A 220 -0.70 -3.93 -12.13
N SER A 221 0.30 -4.12 -13.01
CA SER A 221 1.72 -3.92 -12.69
C SER A 221 2.03 -2.46 -12.31
N LYS A 222 1.45 -1.50 -13.04
CA LYS A 222 1.55 -0.07 -12.70
C LYS A 222 0.89 0.26 -11.36
N LEU A 223 -0.29 -0.29 -11.08
CA LEU A 223 -1.01 -0.05 -9.84
C LEU A 223 -0.22 -0.54 -8.61
N TRP A 224 0.36 -1.74 -8.68
CA TRP A 224 1.24 -2.25 -7.61
C TRP A 224 2.57 -1.52 -7.52
N SER A 225 3.22 -1.22 -8.66
CA SER A 225 4.46 -0.43 -8.67
C SER A 225 4.25 0.93 -8.02
N LYS A 226 3.15 1.59 -8.33
CA LYS A 226 2.81 2.89 -7.77
C LYS A 226 2.54 2.82 -6.27
N TYR A 227 1.81 1.78 -5.83
CA TYR A 227 1.63 1.49 -4.43
C TYR A 227 2.97 1.39 -3.69
N MET A 228 3.90 0.59 -4.21
CA MET A 228 5.21 0.38 -3.62
C MET A 228 6.13 1.62 -3.69
N MET A 229 6.01 2.45 -4.72
CA MET A 229 6.76 3.70 -4.84
C MET A 229 6.25 4.78 -3.89
N CYS A 230 4.93 5.02 -3.84
CA CYS A 230 4.29 5.92 -2.87
C CYS A 230 4.63 5.52 -1.44
N LEU A 231 4.64 4.22 -1.20
CA LEU A 231 5.05 3.64 0.05
C LEU A 231 6.51 4.01 0.42
N SER A 232 7.46 3.83 -0.50
CA SER A 232 8.87 4.13 -0.20
C SER A 232 9.10 5.60 0.19
N TYR A 233 8.30 6.52 -0.35
CA TYR A 233 8.28 7.90 0.10
C TYR A 233 7.78 8.04 1.53
N MET A 234 6.67 7.37 1.84
CA MET A 234 6.07 7.50 3.16
C MET A 234 6.90 6.89 4.27
N GLU A 235 7.60 5.80 3.98
CA GLU A 235 8.48 5.16 4.95
C GLU A 235 9.83 5.86 5.03
N SER A 236 10.42 6.30 3.91
CA SER A 236 11.86 6.51 3.89
C SER A 236 12.31 7.74 3.12
N LEU A 237 11.93 7.86 1.85
CA LEU A 237 12.59 8.80 0.94
C LEU A 237 12.39 10.27 1.33
N THR A 238 11.31 10.64 2.05
CA THR A 238 11.14 12.01 2.53
C THR A 238 12.05 12.38 3.70
N THR A 239 12.76 11.41 4.29
CA THR A 239 13.64 11.63 5.46
C THR A 239 15.05 11.06 5.29
N ALA A 240 15.32 10.37 4.18
CA ALA A 240 16.54 9.61 3.94
C ALA A 240 17.82 10.45 4.04
N ASP A 241 17.81 11.70 3.58
CA ASP A 241 19.00 12.56 3.52
C ASP A 241 19.07 13.66 4.59
N THR A 242 18.25 13.52 5.64
CA THR A 242 18.28 14.39 6.81
C THR A 242 19.61 14.27 7.57
N ALA A 243 19.96 15.32 8.34
CA ALA A 243 21.13 15.27 9.23
C ALA A 243 21.03 14.11 10.24
N LYS A 244 19.81 13.79 10.69
CA LYS A 244 19.58 12.72 11.65
C LYS A 244 19.88 11.34 11.06
N ALA A 245 19.43 11.06 9.84
CA ALA A 245 19.75 9.81 9.16
C ALA A 245 21.26 9.64 8.97
N LYS A 246 21.97 10.72 8.64
CA LYS A 246 23.43 10.74 8.51
C LYS A 246 24.15 10.45 9.83
N GLU A 247 23.73 11.08 10.92
CA GLU A 247 24.26 10.85 12.28
C GLU A 247 24.07 9.39 12.72
N ILE A 248 22.88 8.82 12.49
CA ILE A 248 22.61 7.42 12.84
C ILE A 248 23.54 6.49 12.04
N ALA A 249 23.63 6.69 10.72
CA ALA A 249 24.51 5.89 9.87
C ALA A 249 25.97 5.93 10.32
N GLN A 250 26.50 7.12 10.67
CA GLN A 250 27.87 7.27 11.16
C GLN A 250 28.14 6.51 12.46
N ARG A 251 27.12 6.33 13.31
CA ARG A 251 27.26 5.62 14.59
C ARG A 251 27.17 4.11 14.46
N VAL A 252 26.31 3.61 13.57
CA VAL A 252 25.95 2.17 13.53
C VAL A 252 26.54 1.42 12.35
N ALA A 253 26.94 2.12 11.29
CA ALA A 253 27.45 1.45 10.11
C ALA A 253 28.91 1.00 10.29
N PRO A 254 29.34 -0.07 9.59
CA PRO A 254 30.74 -0.49 9.52
C PRO A 254 31.66 0.65 9.06
N SER A 255 32.91 0.66 9.53
CA SER A 255 33.86 1.77 9.28
C SER A 255 34.22 1.98 7.80
N ASP A 256 34.14 0.93 6.98
CA ASP A 256 34.35 0.93 5.54
C ASP A 256 33.08 1.21 4.73
N TYR A 257 31.92 1.33 5.38
CA TYR A 257 30.65 1.63 4.73
C TYR A 257 30.41 3.15 4.65
N ARG A 258 30.12 3.62 3.44
CA ARG A 258 29.66 4.99 3.21
C ARG A 258 28.20 4.99 2.76
N ARG A 259 27.33 5.54 3.62
CA ARG A 259 25.89 5.71 3.33
C ARG A 259 25.66 6.42 1.98
N PRO A 260 24.97 5.78 1.01
CA PRO A 260 24.53 6.41 -0.23
C PRO A 260 23.42 7.45 0.00
N ALA A 261 23.19 8.34 -0.97
CA ALA A 261 22.00 9.20 -1.00
C ALA A 261 20.73 8.35 -1.15
N GLY A 262 19.59 8.83 -0.63
CA GLY A 262 18.31 8.12 -0.69
C GLY A 262 18.23 6.84 0.19
N VAL A 263 19.27 6.54 0.99
CA VAL A 263 19.28 5.44 1.95
C VAL A 263 19.05 5.98 3.36
N ASN A 264 17.86 5.75 3.91
CA ASN A 264 17.52 6.16 5.26
C ASN A 264 18.12 5.22 6.31
N PHE A 265 18.58 5.80 7.41
CA PHE A 265 18.94 5.09 8.65
C PHE A 265 18.08 5.68 9.76
N TYR A 266 17.17 4.87 10.28
CA TYR A 266 16.16 5.30 11.23
C TYR A 266 16.21 4.44 12.49
N GLU A 267 16.00 5.07 13.66
CA GLU A 267 15.85 4.37 14.93
C GLU A 267 14.47 4.63 15.53
N ASP A 268 13.67 3.58 15.66
CA ASP A 268 12.41 3.64 16.39
C ASP A 268 12.64 3.37 17.87
N LYS A 269 12.62 4.43 18.68
CA LYS A 269 12.84 4.35 20.13
C LYS A 269 11.75 3.55 20.87
N LEU A 270 10.60 3.31 20.24
CA LEU A 270 9.52 2.50 20.82
C LEU A 270 9.74 1.00 20.62
N GLN A 271 10.64 0.60 19.72
CA GLN A 271 10.99 -0.80 19.50
C GLN A 271 12.06 -1.27 20.51
N PRO A 272 12.06 -2.57 20.84
CA PRO A 272 13.14 -3.17 21.60
C PRO A 272 14.46 -3.07 20.81
N ILE A 273 15.59 -3.20 21.49
CA ILE A 273 16.90 -2.82 20.95
C ILE A 273 17.27 -3.60 19.67
N GLU A 274 16.85 -4.86 19.61
CA GLU A 274 17.03 -5.78 18.49
C GLU A 274 16.26 -5.38 17.21
N SER A 275 15.20 -4.56 17.32
CA SER A 275 14.38 -4.10 16.18
C SER A 275 14.38 -2.58 16.01
N ARG A 276 15.25 -1.88 16.75
CA ARG A 276 15.29 -0.42 16.80
C ARG A 276 15.81 0.20 15.50
N LEU A 277 16.91 -0.33 14.97
CA LEU A 277 17.55 0.18 13.77
C LEU A 277 16.83 -0.34 12.51
N ASN A 278 16.49 0.56 11.60
CA ASN A 278 15.80 0.27 10.36
C ASN A 278 16.42 1.04 9.19
N ILE A 279 16.57 0.37 8.04
CA ILE A 279 17.38 0.86 6.93
C ILE A 279 16.61 0.80 5.60
N GLY A 280 16.83 1.84 4.80
CA GLY A 280 16.51 1.87 3.38
C GLY A 280 15.07 2.17 3.03
N LEU A 281 14.66 1.89 1.78
CA LEU A 281 13.37 2.28 1.18
C LEU A 281 12.15 1.92 2.02
N TYR A 282 12.20 0.76 2.68
CA TYR A 282 11.08 0.20 3.43
C TYR A 282 11.44 -0.09 4.89
N GLN A 283 12.47 0.59 5.41
CA GLN A 283 12.86 0.57 6.82
C GLN A 283 12.99 -0.84 7.41
N PHE A 284 13.84 -1.69 6.82
CA PHE A 284 14.07 -3.03 7.35
C PHE A 284 15.14 -3.06 8.42
N THR A 285 14.92 -3.87 9.43
CA THR A 285 15.91 -4.20 10.46
C THR A 285 17.06 -4.99 9.84
N PRO A 286 18.33 -4.61 10.04
CA PRO A 286 19.48 -5.34 9.50
C PRO A 286 19.79 -6.59 10.34
N ASP A 287 18.85 -7.55 10.35
CA ASP A 287 18.96 -8.84 11.04
C ASP A 287 18.49 -9.99 10.13
N ALA A 288 19.41 -10.89 9.76
CA ALA A 288 19.14 -12.02 8.89
C ALA A 288 18.23 -13.11 9.50
N GLY A 289 18.07 -13.13 10.82
CA GLY A 289 17.22 -14.07 11.54
C GLY A 289 15.76 -13.62 11.66
N GLY A 290 15.56 -12.32 11.80
CA GLY A 290 14.27 -11.70 12.08
C GLY A 290 13.34 -11.54 10.87
N ASN A 291 12.83 -10.32 10.72
CA ASN A 291 11.73 -9.97 9.81
C ASN A 291 12.07 -10.07 8.31
N VAL A 292 13.34 -10.10 7.92
CA VAL A 292 13.77 -10.25 6.53
C VAL A 292 14.14 -11.70 6.18
N GLN A 293 14.09 -12.65 7.13
CA GLN A 293 14.54 -14.01 6.86
C GLN A 293 13.69 -14.71 5.77
N ALA A 294 12.38 -14.47 5.70
CA ALA A 294 11.56 -14.98 4.61
C ALA A 294 11.98 -14.39 3.26
N CYS A 295 12.34 -13.10 3.22
CA CYS A 295 12.89 -12.44 2.05
C CYS A 295 14.23 -13.07 1.62
N ILE A 296 15.15 -13.31 2.56
CA ILE A 296 16.44 -13.97 2.28
C ILE A 296 16.21 -15.36 1.68
N ARG A 297 15.29 -16.14 2.26
CA ARG A 297 14.94 -17.47 1.74
C ARG A 297 14.38 -17.39 0.33
N ALA A 298 13.44 -16.47 0.08
CA ALA A 298 12.85 -16.26 -1.24
C ALA A 298 13.88 -15.77 -2.27
N TRP A 299 14.79 -14.88 -1.86
CA TRP A 299 15.90 -14.39 -2.68
C TRP A 299 16.82 -15.52 -3.10
N ASN A 300 17.22 -16.38 -2.15
CA ASN A 300 18.13 -17.48 -2.42
C ASN A 300 17.55 -18.56 -3.34
N VAL A 301 16.21 -18.72 -3.35
CA VAL A 301 15.53 -19.57 -4.34
C VAL A 301 15.63 -18.95 -5.74
N LEU A 302 15.48 -17.63 -5.86
CA LEU A 302 15.53 -16.92 -7.13
C LEU A 302 16.97 -16.78 -7.67
N TYR A 303 17.94 -16.55 -6.78
CA TYR A 303 19.33 -16.27 -7.12
C TYR A 303 20.30 -17.26 -6.44
N PRO A 304 20.32 -18.54 -6.84
CA PRO A 304 21.14 -19.57 -6.19
C PRO A 304 22.66 -19.33 -6.33
N LYS A 305 23.09 -18.48 -7.28
CA LYS A 305 24.50 -18.09 -7.47
C LYS A 305 24.87 -16.79 -6.74
N CYS A 306 23.91 -16.12 -6.12
CA CYS A 306 24.06 -14.80 -5.52
C CYS A 306 23.26 -14.76 -4.20
N MET A 307 23.53 -15.75 -3.35
CA MET A 307 22.79 -15.99 -2.13
C MET A 307 23.20 -15.04 -1.01
N ILE A 308 22.24 -14.67 -0.17
CA ILE A 308 22.46 -13.99 1.11
C ILE A 308 22.50 -15.05 2.21
N SER A 309 23.49 -14.98 3.10
CA SER A 309 23.55 -15.89 4.25
C SER A 309 22.35 -15.68 5.18
N ARG A 310 21.70 -16.78 5.59
CA ARG A 310 20.58 -16.76 6.56
C ARG A 310 21.01 -16.41 7.98
N SER A 311 22.31 -16.28 8.21
CA SER A 311 22.95 -15.86 9.45
C SER A 311 24.00 -14.78 9.16
N ALA A 312 23.75 -13.94 8.14
CA ALA A 312 24.61 -12.78 7.86
C ALA A 312 24.70 -11.89 9.10
N SER A 313 25.87 -11.29 9.32
CA SER A 313 26.07 -10.34 10.41
C SER A 313 25.23 -9.07 10.18
N GLN A 314 25.00 -8.31 11.24
CA GLN A 314 24.34 -7.01 11.13
C GLN A 314 25.07 -6.09 10.14
N ASP A 315 26.40 -6.05 10.19
CA ASP A 315 27.25 -5.31 9.26
C ASP A 315 27.00 -5.67 7.78
N GLU A 316 26.87 -6.96 7.48
CA GLU A 316 26.57 -7.42 6.13
C GLU A 316 25.14 -7.05 5.73
N MET A 317 24.19 -7.19 6.65
CA MET A 317 22.80 -6.77 6.41
C MET A 317 22.67 -5.25 6.21
N ILE A 318 23.51 -4.44 6.88
CA ILE A 318 23.61 -2.99 6.62
C ILE A 318 24.07 -2.72 5.19
N ARG A 319 25.08 -3.45 4.68
CA ARG A 319 25.56 -3.30 3.29
C ARG A 319 24.50 -3.72 2.28
N ILE A 320 23.78 -4.81 2.53
CA ILE A 320 22.73 -5.32 1.64
C ILE A 320 21.51 -4.39 1.62
N LEU A 321 20.98 -4.01 2.78
CA LEU A 321 19.77 -3.19 2.88
C LEU A 321 20.02 -1.72 2.57
N GLY A 322 21.23 -1.25 2.84
CA GLY A 322 21.69 0.11 2.61
C GLY A 322 22.57 0.27 1.37
N SER A 323 22.50 -0.67 0.42
CA SER A 323 23.20 -0.56 -0.85
C SER A 323 22.67 0.62 -1.68
N SER A 324 23.46 1.16 -2.61
CA SER A 324 23.01 2.33 -3.37
C SER A 324 21.81 2.08 -4.29
N MET A 325 21.59 0.85 -4.77
CA MET A 325 20.41 0.53 -5.58
C MET A 325 19.24 0.01 -4.72
N GLN A 326 19.52 -0.47 -3.50
CA GLN A 326 18.53 -1.04 -2.59
C GLN A 326 17.71 -2.20 -3.22
N THR A 327 18.34 -3.03 -4.05
CA THR A 327 17.65 -4.08 -4.82
C THR A 327 17.00 -5.13 -3.92
N PHE A 328 17.74 -5.61 -2.92
CA PHE A 328 17.18 -6.55 -1.93
C PHE A 328 16.09 -5.90 -1.07
N ASN A 329 16.21 -4.60 -0.77
CA ASN A 329 15.19 -3.83 -0.03
C ASN A 329 13.88 -3.81 -0.83
N ALA A 330 13.92 -3.41 -2.10
CA ALA A 330 12.77 -3.42 -2.99
C ALA A 330 12.14 -4.82 -3.14
N PHE A 331 12.97 -5.84 -3.36
CA PHE A 331 12.53 -7.24 -3.43
C PHE A 331 11.84 -7.69 -2.14
N CYS A 332 12.43 -7.40 -0.98
CA CYS A 332 11.89 -7.84 0.30
C CYS A 332 10.54 -7.19 0.60
N ALA A 333 10.36 -5.91 0.26
CA ALA A 333 9.09 -5.23 0.44
C ALA A 333 7.98 -5.85 -0.41
N ALA A 334 8.22 -6.13 -1.69
CA ALA A 334 7.26 -6.83 -2.54
C ALA A 334 7.00 -8.27 -2.03
N THR A 335 8.06 -8.96 -1.58
CA THR A 335 7.97 -10.31 -1.00
C THR A 335 7.06 -10.34 0.22
N LYS A 336 7.16 -9.35 1.12
CA LYS A 336 6.32 -9.27 2.32
C LYS A 336 4.83 -9.19 1.97
N VAL A 337 4.44 -8.45 0.93
CA VAL A 337 3.04 -8.42 0.47
C VAL A 337 2.58 -9.81 0.05
N THR A 338 3.38 -10.51 -0.75
CA THR A 338 3.05 -11.88 -1.17
C THR A 338 3.11 -12.88 -0.02
N ASP A 339 3.97 -12.71 0.97
CA ASP A 339 3.99 -13.56 2.17
C ASP A 339 2.72 -13.34 3.01
N MET A 340 2.23 -12.10 3.12
CA MET A 340 0.94 -11.81 3.76
C MET A 340 -0.22 -12.49 3.05
N PHE A 341 -0.21 -12.47 1.73
CA PHE A 341 -1.21 -13.16 0.90
C PHE A 341 -1.12 -14.67 1.08
N SER A 342 0.09 -15.22 1.12
CA SER A 342 0.32 -16.65 1.33
C SER A 342 -0.24 -17.13 2.67
N VAL A 343 -0.07 -16.36 3.74
CA VAL A 343 -0.68 -16.68 5.03
C VAL A 343 -2.20 -16.80 4.90
N GLN A 344 -2.86 -15.83 4.24
CA GLN A 344 -4.32 -15.83 4.10
C GLN A 344 -4.83 -16.99 3.24
N VAL A 345 -4.07 -17.37 2.22
CA VAL A 345 -4.39 -18.44 1.27
C VAL A 345 -4.18 -19.82 1.89
N ASN A 346 -3.09 -20.00 2.64
CA ASN A 346 -2.60 -21.32 3.06
C ASN A 346 -2.84 -21.63 4.55
N ALA A 347 -3.23 -20.65 5.36
CA ALA A 347 -3.52 -20.90 6.77
C ALA A 347 -4.75 -21.80 6.95
N LYS A 348 -4.69 -22.62 7.99
CA LYS A 348 -5.77 -23.53 8.42
C LYS A 348 -6.75 -22.86 9.40
N SER A 349 -6.46 -21.65 9.86
CA SER A 349 -7.26 -20.90 10.82
C SER A 349 -7.91 -19.67 10.18
N ALA A 350 -9.20 -19.45 10.48
CA ALA A 350 -9.94 -18.25 10.09
C ALA A 350 -9.34 -16.96 10.68
N TYR A 351 -8.60 -17.07 11.78
CA TYR A 351 -7.91 -15.94 12.39
C TYR A 351 -6.88 -15.29 11.44
N ASN A 352 -6.21 -16.09 10.62
CA ASN A 352 -5.13 -15.63 9.75
C ASN A 352 -5.60 -15.14 8.38
N THR A 353 -6.92 -15.01 8.16
CA THR A 353 -7.49 -14.63 6.87
C THR A 353 -8.58 -13.57 7.00
N HIS A 354 -8.95 -12.94 5.87
CA HIS A 354 -10.03 -11.96 5.82
C HIS A 354 -11.39 -12.64 6.07
N PRO A 355 -12.36 -12.01 6.77
CA PRO A 355 -13.66 -12.60 7.05
C PRO A 355 -14.43 -13.11 5.82
N ALA A 356 -14.22 -12.47 4.66
CA ALA A 356 -14.81 -12.91 3.38
C ALA A 356 -14.36 -14.32 2.93
N ASN A 357 -13.32 -14.88 3.54
CA ASN A 357 -12.80 -16.22 3.26
C ASN A 357 -13.41 -17.31 4.15
N VAL A 358 -14.38 -16.95 5.00
CA VAL A 358 -15.08 -17.87 5.90
C VAL A 358 -16.49 -18.11 5.35
N ASN A 359 -16.88 -19.37 5.25
CA ASN A 359 -18.24 -19.78 4.86
C ASN A 359 -19.22 -19.52 6.00
N SER A 360 -20.52 -19.54 5.71
CA SER A 360 -21.58 -19.34 6.72
C SER A 360 -21.53 -20.37 7.86
N ASN A 361 -21.00 -21.58 7.60
CA ASN A 361 -20.80 -22.63 8.60
C ASN A 361 -19.49 -22.47 9.40
N GLY A 362 -18.75 -21.36 9.25
CA GLY A 362 -17.49 -21.09 9.94
C GLY A 362 -16.25 -21.77 9.36
N SER A 363 -16.41 -22.65 8.37
CA SER A 363 -15.27 -23.29 7.69
C SER A 363 -14.58 -22.30 6.75
N LEU A 364 -13.28 -22.51 6.51
CA LEU A 364 -12.54 -21.75 5.51
C LEU A 364 -12.92 -22.18 4.10
N LYS A 365 -13.00 -21.21 3.19
CA LYS A 365 -13.06 -21.48 1.74
C LYS A 365 -11.81 -22.24 1.27
N PRO A 366 -11.91 -23.05 0.20
CA PRO A 366 -10.73 -23.62 -0.47
C PRO A 366 -9.72 -22.53 -0.82
N ALA A 367 -8.42 -22.82 -0.73
CA ALA A 367 -7.35 -21.85 -0.93
C ALA A 367 -7.52 -21.04 -2.24
N ALA A 368 -7.87 -21.71 -3.34
CA ALA A 368 -8.07 -21.10 -4.65
C ALA A 368 -9.32 -20.20 -4.77
N GLU A 369 -10.25 -20.27 -3.82
CA GLU A 369 -11.47 -19.43 -3.77
C GLU A 369 -11.35 -18.28 -2.77
N ARG A 370 -10.20 -18.12 -2.12
CA ARG A 370 -9.96 -17.03 -1.17
C ARG A 370 -9.59 -15.75 -1.90
N CYS A 371 -9.97 -14.61 -1.31
CA CYS A 371 -9.39 -13.32 -1.63
C CYS A 371 -8.25 -13.00 -0.65
N VAL A 372 -7.40 -12.04 -0.98
CA VAL A 372 -6.28 -11.61 -0.13
C VAL A 372 -6.36 -10.12 0.19
N SER A 373 -5.84 -9.72 1.34
CA SER A 373 -5.83 -8.32 1.78
C SER A 373 -4.43 -7.92 2.23
N PRO A 374 -3.92 -6.75 1.84
CA PRO A 374 -2.68 -6.23 2.40
C PRO A 374 -2.91 -5.55 3.78
N HIS A 375 -4.13 -5.55 4.32
CA HIS A 375 -4.49 -4.86 5.57
C HIS A 375 -4.78 -5.86 6.70
N MET A 376 -3.72 -6.33 7.35
CA MET A 376 -3.79 -7.28 8.47
C MET A 376 -2.95 -6.74 9.64
N SER A 377 -3.40 -6.97 10.87
CA SER A 377 -2.61 -6.66 12.06
C SER A 377 -1.46 -7.63 12.24
N VAL A 378 -0.43 -7.15 12.95
CA VAL A 378 0.69 -7.96 13.41
C VAL A 378 0.20 -9.21 14.15
N GLY A 379 0.79 -10.36 13.84
CA GLY A 379 0.39 -11.65 14.39
C GLY A 379 -0.69 -12.38 13.60
N ARG A 380 -1.50 -11.68 12.79
CA ARG A 380 -2.49 -12.33 11.91
C ARG A 380 -1.90 -12.75 10.57
N SER A 381 -0.88 -12.04 10.11
CA SER A 381 -0.22 -12.29 8.82
C SER A 381 1.26 -11.94 8.89
N TYR A 382 2.03 -12.27 7.85
CA TYR A 382 3.48 -11.99 7.81
C TYR A 382 3.75 -10.53 7.41
N ASN A 383 3.38 -9.60 8.27
CA ASN A 383 3.47 -8.14 8.04
C ASN A 383 4.46 -7.44 8.98
N HIS A 384 5.37 -8.20 9.62
CA HIS A 384 5.94 -7.81 10.90
C HIS A 384 6.77 -6.50 10.91
N PHE A 385 7.17 -5.94 9.76
CA PHE A 385 7.76 -4.59 9.61
C PHE A 385 7.60 -4.12 8.16
N GLY A 386 7.50 -2.80 7.96
CA GLY A 386 7.10 -2.11 6.72
C GLY A 386 5.75 -1.39 6.90
N PRO A 387 5.16 -0.78 5.85
CA PRO A 387 3.93 0.04 5.99
C PRO A 387 2.70 -0.68 6.51
N PHE A 388 2.75 -2.00 6.45
CA PHE A 388 1.63 -2.84 6.78
C PHE A 388 1.56 -3.17 8.26
N GLN A 389 2.63 -2.88 9.02
CA GLN A 389 2.67 -3.04 10.48
C GLN A 389 1.61 -2.15 11.14
N ASN A 390 1.39 -0.95 10.58
CA ASN A 390 0.34 0.00 10.93
C ASN A 390 -0.47 0.38 9.67
N SER A 391 -0.95 -0.62 8.91
CA SER A 391 -1.81 -0.47 7.71
C SER A 391 -3.21 0.06 8.06
N SER A 392 -3.24 1.22 8.69
CA SER A 392 -4.38 1.68 9.46
C SER A 392 -4.20 3.19 9.71
N GLY A 393 -5.28 3.96 9.71
CA GLY A 393 -5.21 5.41 9.96
C GLY A 393 -4.49 6.22 8.88
N PHE A 394 -3.72 7.23 9.31
CA PHE A 394 -3.15 8.29 8.47
C PHE A 394 -2.18 7.79 7.40
N THR A 395 -1.26 6.88 7.75
CA THR A 395 -0.27 6.35 6.81
C THR A 395 -0.94 5.64 5.64
N LEU A 396 -1.99 4.85 5.91
CA LEU A 396 -2.72 4.15 4.85
C LEU A 396 -3.45 5.12 3.91
N ASP A 397 -4.05 6.19 4.46
CA ASP A 397 -4.73 7.19 3.62
C ASP A 397 -3.77 7.89 2.66
N ASN A 398 -2.57 8.25 3.11
CA ASN A 398 -1.58 8.91 2.25
C ASN A 398 -1.07 7.98 1.14
N ILE A 399 -0.72 6.73 1.49
CA ILE A 399 -0.25 5.75 0.50
C ILE A 399 -1.32 5.51 -0.56
N ILE A 400 -2.56 5.25 -0.15
CA ILE A 400 -3.64 4.94 -1.10
C ILE A 400 -4.02 6.17 -1.93
N SER A 401 -3.97 7.37 -1.35
CA SER A 401 -4.22 8.62 -2.07
C SER A 401 -3.15 8.87 -3.13
N CYS A 402 -1.87 8.73 -2.78
CA CYS A 402 -0.78 8.81 -3.75
C CYS A 402 -0.93 7.76 -4.86
N THR A 403 -1.28 6.52 -4.49
CA THR A 403 -1.46 5.42 -5.45
C THR A 403 -2.56 5.73 -6.47
N LEU A 404 -3.67 6.32 -6.03
CA LEU A 404 -4.80 6.65 -6.91
C LEU A 404 -4.65 7.99 -7.65
N ASN A 405 -3.61 8.80 -7.35
CA ASN A 405 -3.44 10.14 -7.90
C ASN A 405 -2.82 10.18 -9.31
N GLY A 406 -3.52 10.70 -10.31
CA GLY A 406 -3.00 10.83 -11.68
C GLY A 406 -3.07 9.55 -12.50
N GLU A 407 -3.17 9.72 -13.81
CA GLU A 407 -3.24 8.62 -14.80
C GLU A 407 -1.84 8.15 -15.22
N TYR A 408 -1.75 6.90 -15.66
CA TYR A 408 -0.49 6.26 -16.06
C TYR A 408 -0.65 5.22 -17.15
#